data_AF-A0A6H3S6L8-F1
#
_entry.id   AF-A0A6H3S6L8-F1
#
_cell.length_a   1.000
_cell.length_b   1.000
_cell.length_c   1.000
_cell.angle_alpha   90.00
_cell.angle_beta   90.00
_cell.angle_gamma   90.00
#
_symmetry.space_group_name_H-M   'P 1'
#
loop_
_entity.id
_entity.type
_entity.pdbx_description
1 polymer ?
#
loop_
_entity_poly.entity_id
_entity_poly.type
_entity_poly.pdbx_seq_one_letter_code
_entity_poly.pdbx_strand_id
1 'polypeptide(L)'
;MSAFKYKNPVYGYNVALFHEIFGENPIFSSLSAEEEIKWVYKDNKRTDEVDGFSRYFIIPGQNPFLVKFPTSQEIEQFAEVELVNPVACKVRNNVYFKAESVKIIKEGGK
;
A
#
# COMPACT_ATOMS: atom_id res chain seq x y z
N MET A 1 6.72 2.06 -41.53
CA MET A 1 6.43 1.29 -40.30
C MET A 1 6.35 2.28 -39.14
N SER A 2 5.15 2.56 -38.62
CA SER A 2 5.00 3.43 -37.44
C SER A 2 5.33 2.63 -36.18
N ALA A 3 6.38 3.04 -35.47
CA ALA A 3 6.69 2.51 -34.15
C ALA A 3 5.71 3.11 -33.12
N PHE A 4 4.97 2.26 -32.40
CA PHE A 4 4.29 2.65 -31.17
C PHE A 4 5.35 2.95 -30.11
N LYS A 5 5.68 4.23 -29.93
CA LYS A 5 6.55 4.68 -28.83
C LYS A 5 5.68 4.82 -27.57
N TYR A 6 5.84 3.91 -26.61
CA TYR A 6 5.33 4.12 -25.26
C TYR A 6 5.98 5.39 -24.70
N LYS A 7 5.17 6.41 -24.41
CA LYS A 7 5.65 7.66 -23.81
C LYS A 7 5.76 7.47 -22.30
N ASN A 8 7.01 7.57 -21.83
CA ASN A 8 7.48 7.72 -20.45
C ASN A 8 7.71 6.42 -19.65
N PRO A 9 8.85 6.30 -18.96
CA PRO A 9 8.93 5.45 -17.79
C PRO A 9 7.86 5.93 -16.81
N VAL A 10 7.05 5.01 -16.27
CA VAL A 10 6.03 5.36 -15.29
C VAL A 10 6.75 5.68 -13.97
N TYR A 11 7.17 6.93 -13.82
CA TYR A 11 7.79 7.43 -12.60
C TYR A 11 6.71 7.71 -11.55
N GLY A 12 6.92 7.24 -10.32
CA GLY A 12 6.01 7.46 -9.21
C GLY A 12 4.97 6.35 -9.02
N TYR A 13 3.95 6.65 -8.21
CA TYR A 13 2.90 5.70 -7.85
C TYR A 13 1.99 5.38 -9.04
N ASN A 14 1.79 4.11 -9.32
CA ASN A 14 0.89 3.66 -10.37
C ASN A 14 0.31 2.26 -10.07
N VAL A 15 -0.86 1.98 -10.65
CA VAL A 15 -1.56 0.70 -10.48
C VAL A 15 -0.94 -0.45 -11.29
N ALA A 16 -0.32 -0.14 -12.44
CA ALA A 16 0.26 -1.17 -13.30
C ALA A 16 1.38 -1.96 -12.59
N LEU A 17 2.26 -1.26 -11.86
CA LEU A 17 3.29 -1.90 -11.04
C LEU A 17 2.70 -2.71 -9.88
N PHE A 18 1.58 -2.26 -9.29
CA PHE A 18 0.92 -3.03 -8.24
C PHE A 18 0.41 -4.37 -8.80
N HIS A 19 -0.25 -4.35 -9.96
CA HIS A 19 -0.71 -5.57 -10.64
C HIS A 19 0.43 -6.45 -11.16
N GLU A 20 1.57 -5.88 -11.57
CA GLU A 20 2.77 -6.66 -11.91
C GLU A 20 3.25 -7.52 -10.74
N ILE A 21 3.12 -7.01 -9.50
CA ILE A 21 3.63 -7.69 -8.29
C ILE A 21 2.61 -8.70 -7.74
N PHE A 22 1.32 -8.33 -7.68
CA PHE A 22 0.30 -9.11 -6.98
C PHE A 22 -0.78 -9.72 -7.89
N GLY A 23 -0.78 -9.41 -9.18
CA GLY A 23 -1.87 -9.76 -10.09
C GLY A 23 -3.10 -8.88 -9.92
N GLU A 24 -4.22 -9.34 -10.49
CA GLU A 24 -5.51 -8.66 -10.39
C GLU A 24 -6.32 -9.14 -9.18
N ASN A 25 -6.94 -8.19 -8.47
CA ASN A 25 -7.81 -8.43 -7.30
C ASN A 25 -7.21 -9.36 -6.22
N PRO A 26 -5.98 -9.10 -5.74
CA PRO A 26 -5.38 -9.89 -4.66
C PRO A 26 -6.14 -9.71 -3.34
N ILE A 27 -6.27 -10.80 -2.58
CA ILE A 27 -6.75 -10.78 -1.19
C ILE A 27 -5.54 -10.88 -0.26
N PHE A 28 -5.45 -9.95 0.68
CA PHE A 28 -4.35 -9.86 1.64
C PHE A 28 -4.83 -10.17 3.06
N SER A 29 -3.95 -10.67 3.92
CA SER A 29 -4.19 -10.76 5.35
C SER A 29 -3.51 -9.59 6.07
N SER A 30 -4.26 -8.89 6.92
CA SER A 30 -3.74 -7.85 7.81
C SER A 30 -2.83 -8.48 8.88
N LEU A 31 -1.68 -7.89 9.14
CA LEU A 31 -0.76 -8.34 10.20
C LEU A 31 -0.64 -7.37 11.37
N SER A 32 -1.03 -6.12 11.16
CA SER A 32 -0.95 -5.06 12.17
C SER A 32 -2.14 -5.14 13.13
N ALA A 33 -1.87 -5.25 14.43
CA ALA A 33 -2.88 -5.02 15.46
C ALA A 33 -3.29 -3.54 15.53
N GLU A 34 -2.31 -2.63 15.40
CA GLU A 34 -2.50 -1.18 15.36
C GLU A 34 -1.81 -0.58 14.13
N GLU A 35 -2.29 0.57 13.67
CA GLU A 35 -1.62 1.33 12.61
C GLU A 35 -0.45 2.15 13.11
N GLU A 36 0.53 2.33 12.23
CA GLU A 36 1.60 3.28 12.41
C GLU A 36 1.18 4.65 11.88
N ILE A 37 1.16 5.67 12.75
CA ILE A 37 0.97 7.06 12.33
C ILE A 37 2.24 7.55 11.62
N LYS A 38 2.07 8.09 10.41
CA LYS A 38 3.11 8.80 9.66
C LYS A 38 2.92 10.30 9.85
N TRP A 39 4.01 11.00 10.08
CA TRP A 39 4.02 12.42 10.43
C TRP A 39 4.67 13.23 9.31
N VAL A 40 4.22 14.46 9.12
CA VAL A 40 4.87 15.40 8.20
C VAL A 40 6.21 15.82 8.80
N TYR A 41 7.26 15.86 7.97
CA TYR A 41 8.57 16.39 8.32
C TYR A 41 8.80 17.72 7.62
N LYS A 42 9.17 18.75 8.38
CA LYS A 42 9.59 20.07 7.88
C LYS A 42 10.97 20.37 8.45
N ASP A 43 11.92 20.78 7.60
CA ASP A 43 13.31 21.05 7.99
C ASP A 43 13.98 19.93 8.80
N ASN A 44 13.78 18.68 8.36
CA ASN A 44 14.26 17.45 9.02
C ASN A 44 13.74 17.24 10.46
N LYS A 45 12.70 17.97 10.87
CA LYS A 45 12.01 17.78 12.16
C LYS A 45 10.61 17.23 11.94
N ARG A 46 10.24 16.24 12.74
CA ARG A 46 8.87 15.73 12.81
C ARG A 46 7.95 16.85 13.31
N THR A 47 6.84 17.07 12.62
CA THR A 47 5.77 17.96 13.08
C THR A 47 4.66 17.15 13.75
N ASP A 48 3.69 17.83 14.35
CA ASP A 48 2.49 17.19 14.90
C ASP A 48 1.36 17.03 13.85
N GLU A 49 1.66 17.33 12.58
CA GLU A 49 0.75 17.14 11.44
C GLU A 49 0.83 15.69 10.94
N VAL A 50 -0.32 15.02 10.82
CA VAL A 50 -0.42 13.64 10.33
C VAL A 50 -0.30 13.62 8.80
N ASP A 51 0.65 12.85 8.29
CA ASP A 51 0.89 12.60 6.86
C ASP A 51 0.15 11.34 6.36
N GLY A 52 -0.30 10.49 7.28
CA GLY A 52 -1.14 9.33 6.98
C GLY A 52 -0.92 8.20 7.97
N PHE A 53 -1.39 7.02 7.60
CA PHE A 53 -1.38 5.84 8.45
C PHE A 53 -0.80 4.67 7.67
N SER A 54 -0.21 3.68 8.33
CA SER A 54 0.34 2.52 7.65
C SER A 54 0.08 1.24 8.41
N ARG A 55 -0.18 0.15 7.67
CA ARG A 55 -0.39 -1.19 8.23
C ARG A 55 0.35 -2.23 7.40
N TYR A 56 0.79 -3.29 8.07
CA TYR A 56 1.42 -4.45 7.43
C TYR A 56 0.38 -5.42 6.91
N PHE A 57 0.64 -5.95 5.72
CA PHE A 57 -0.14 -6.98 5.08
C PHE A 57 0.77 -8.10 4.57
N ILE A 58 0.18 -9.27 4.34
CA ILE A 58 0.84 -10.41 3.73
C ILE A 58 -0.07 -11.11 2.72
N ILE A 59 0.54 -11.75 1.74
CA ILE A 59 -0.09 -12.68 0.80
C ILE A 59 0.86 -13.87 0.60
N PRO A 60 0.35 -15.10 0.36
CA PRO A 60 1.21 -16.26 0.15
C PRO A 60 2.28 -16.04 -0.92
N GLY A 61 3.51 -16.46 -0.63
CA GLY A 61 4.65 -16.33 -1.54
C GLY A 61 5.31 -14.95 -1.54
N GLN A 62 4.85 -14.00 -0.72
CA GLN A 62 5.45 -12.68 -0.56
C GLN A 62 5.86 -12.41 0.89
N ASN A 63 6.90 -11.62 1.07
CA ASN A 63 7.25 -11.08 2.40
C ASN A 63 6.18 -10.08 2.85
N PRO A 64 5.97 -9.91 4.17
CA PRO A 64 5.15 -8.82 4.69
C PRO A 64 5.57 -7.47 4.11
N PHE A 65 4.58 -6.64 3.77
CA PHE A 65 4.80 -5.33 3.19
C PHE A 65 3.89 -4.28 3.82
N LEU A 66 4.36 -3.05 3.81
CA LEU A 66 3.67 -1.92 4.41
C LEU A 66 2.85 -1.18 3.35
N VAL A 67 1.58 -0.89 3.65
CA VAL A 67 0.70 -0.06 2.81
C VAL A 67 0.37 1.22 3.57
N LYS A 68 0.57 2.38 2.93
CA LYS A 68 0.19 3.68 3.48
C LYS A 68 -1.21 4.10 3.01
N PHE A 69 -2.01 4.59 3.95
CA PHE A 69 -3.35 5.13 3.74
C PHE A 69 -3.40 6.64 4.08
N PRO A 70 -4.28 7.41 3.42
CA PRO A 70 -4.48 8.82 3.75
C PRO A 70 -5.22 9.02 5.08
N THR A 71 -6.09 8.09 5.45
CA THR A 71 -6.88 8.11 6.69
C THR A 71 -6.69 6.82 7.48
N SER A 72 -6.96 6.88 8.78
CA SER A 72 -6.98 5.72 9.67
C SER A 72 -7.90 4.63 9.09
N GLN A 73 -7.49 3.36 9.24
CA GLN A 73 -8.29 2.22 8.79
C GLN A 73 -8.53 1.30 9.98
N GLU A 74 -9.79 1.10 10.35
CA GLU A 74 -10.16 0.13 11.39
C GLU A 74 -10.13 -1.28 10.79
N ILE A 75 -9.02 -1.98 11.00
CA ILE A 75 -8.78 -3.33 10.49
C ILE A 75 -8.22 -4.19 11.62
N GLU A 76 -8.91 -5.28 11.91
CA GLU A 76 -8.43 -6.27 12.87
C GLU A 76 -7.19 -7.02 12.34
N GLN A 77 -6.37 -7.53 13.26
CA GLN A 77 -5.28 -8.41 12.88
C GLN A 77 -5.86 -9.70 12.25
N PHE A 78 -5.20 -10.20 11.21
CA PHE A 78 -5.57 -11.37 10.41
C PHE A 78 -6.84 -11.25 9.57
N ALA A 79 -7.52 -10.10 9.56
CA ALA A 79 -8.62 -9.84 8.63
C ALA A 79 -8.16 -10.02 7.17
N GLU A 80 -9.00 -10.61 6.33
CA GLU A 80 -8.77 -10.72 4.89
C GLU A 80 -9.38 -9.50 4.20
N VAL A 81 -8.58 -8.81 3.39
CA VAL A 81 -8.96 -7.53 2.78
C VAL A 81 -8.58 -7.44 1.31
N GLU A 82 -9.36 -6.64 0.59
CA GLU A 82 -8.98 -6.07 -0.71
C GLU A 82 -8.55 -4.61 -0.50
N LEU A 83 -7.48 -4.19 -1.19
CA LEU A 83 -7.06 -2.78 -1.18
C LEU A 83 -7.87 -1.99 -2.21
N VAL A 84 -8.40 -0.82 -1.82
CA VAL A 84 -9.15 0.06 -2.72
C VAL A 84 -8.18 1.05 -3.39
N ASN A 85 -8.22 1.09 -4.72
CA ASN A 85 -7.35 1.91 -5.58
C ASN A 85 -5.85 1.80 -5.23
N PRO A 86 -5.30 0.57 -5.19
CA PRO A 86 -3.91 0.39 -4.79
C PRO A 86 -2.94 0.85 -5.87
N VAL A 87 -1.83 1.45 -5.42
CA VAL A 87 -0.75 1.90 -6.28
C VAL A 87 0.60 1.56 -5.66
N ALA A 88 1.58 1.27 -6.51
CA ALA A 88 2.95 0.97 -6.12
C ALA A 88 3.94 1.93 -6.78
N CYS A 89 5.08 2.17 -6.14
CA CYS A 89 6.21 2.86 -6.77
C CYS A 89 7.53 2.19 -6.42
N LYS A 90 8.47 2.18 -7.37
CA LYS A 90 9.86 1.75 -7.16
C LYS A 90 10.71 2.98 -6.83
N VAL A 91 11.40 2.98 -5.69
CA VAL A 91 12.38 4.01 -5.32
C VAL A 91 13.67 3.32 -4.90
N ARG A 92 14.74 3.54 -5.68
CA ARG A 92 16.00 2.80 -5.57
C ARG A 92 15.72 1.28 -5.67
N ASN A 93 16.02 0.53 -4.61
CA ASN A 93 15.84 -0.93 -4.57
C ASN A 93 14.58 -1.36 -3.79
N ASN A 94 13.73 -0.41 -3.39
CA ASN A 94 12.55 -0.68 -2.59
C ASN A 94 11.27 -0.43 -3.40
N VAL A 95 10.21 -1.16 -3.04
CA VAL A 95 8.85 -0.90 -3.53
C VAL A 95 7.99 -0.40 -2.38
N TYR A 96 7.22 0.66 -2.64
CA TYR A 96 6.31 1.25 -1.67
C TYR A 96 4.89 1.15 -2.17
N PHE A 97 3.96 0.91 -1.24
CA PHE A 97 2.55 0.69 -1.56
C PHE A 97 1.67 1.75 -0.88
N LYS A 98 0.63 2.18 -1.60
CA LYS A 98 -0.44 3.03 -1.09
C LYS A 98 -1.78 2.48 -1.53
N ALA A 99 -2.80 2.77 -0.75
CA ALA A 99 -4.20 2.54 -1.10
C ALA A 99 -5.06 3.64 -0.47
N GLU A 100 -6.26 3.85 -1.01
CA GLU A 100 -7.20 4.83 -0.46
C GLU A 100 -7.88 4.33 0.81
N SER A 101 -8.28 3.06 0.79
CA SER A 101 -8.89 2.36 1.92
C SER A 101 -8.76 0.85 1.74
N VAL A 102 -9.36 0.09 2.65
CA VAL A 102 -9.56 -1.35 2.49
C VAL A 102 -11.04 -1.70 2.42
N LYS A 103 -11.33 -2.84 1.79
CA LYS A 103 -12.61 -3.52 1.89
C LYS A 103 -12.39 -4.83 2.64
N ILE A 104 -13.06 -5.01 3.77
CA ILE A 104 -12.97 -6.23 4.57
C ILE A 104 -13.78 -7.32 3.86
N ILE A 105 -13.12 -8.43 3.56
CA ILE A 105 -13.73 -9.63 2.97
C ILE A 105 -14.11 -10.62 4.07
N LYS A 106 -13.25 -10.72 5.08
CA LYS A 106 -13.45 -11.55 6.27
C LYS A 106 -12.81 -10.89 7.47
N GLU A 107 -13.58 -10.77 8.55
CA GLU A 107 -13.08 -10.22 9.81
C GLU A 107 -11.94 -11.08 10.39
N GLY A 108 -11.07 -10.41 11.14
CA GLY A 108 -10.05 -11.07 11.94
C GLY A 108 -10.68 -11.90 13.06
N GLY A 109 -9.89 -12.82 13.61
CA GLY A 109 -10.25 -13.56 14.80
C GLY A 109 -9.29 -13.20 15.93
N LYS A 110 -9.82 -13.06 17.14
CA LYS A 110 -9.04 -13.11 18.38
C LYS A 110 -8.75 -14.55 18.79
#